data_AF-A0A2X1BI30-F1
#
_entry.id   AF-A0A2X1BI30-F1
#
_cell.length_a   1.000
_cell.length_b   1.000
_cell.length_c   1.000
_cell.angle_alpha   90.00
_cell.angle_beta   90.00
_cell.angle_gamma   90.00
#
_symmetry.space_group_name_H-M   'P 1'
#
loop_
_entity.id
_entity.type
_entity.pdbx_description
1 polymer ?
#
loop_
_entity_poly.entity_id
_entity_poly.type
_entity_poly.pdbx_seq_one_letter_code
_entity_poly.pdbx_strand_id
1 'polypeptide(L)'
;MAAHAEDALVVSARRSFHAAMIEAGLLTTNEQGVASIADSASPASRAIASLLLAKIGNEASGVRLAGQSAGRGFEDFVRIFLAEIFPKLSLVRCGEFTVSAGGPISRYDQYSHLTAVARAVSGDPELKVAIGRDYIIRPDVVVFRSPVSDDIINEREFIVDAEFARGTPLRRLNNSSPILHASVSCKWTIRSDRAQNARSEALNLIRNRKGKLPHIAVVTAEPMMSRIASLALGTGDIDCVYHIALPELGEATAERGSEEARELFEMMTAGRRLRDISDLPFDLAI
;
A
#
# COMPACT_ATOMS: atom_id res chain seq x y z
N MET A 1 -5.99 40.99 -4.07
CA MET A 1 -6.78 39.98 -3.35
C MET A 1 -5.81 39.09 -2.61
N ALA A 2 -5.77 39.19 -1.28
CA ALA A 2 -4.93 38.33 -0.45
C ALA A 2 -5.44 36.89 -0.58
N ALA A 3 -4.69 36.05 -1.29
CA ALA A 3 -4.91 34.62 -1.25
C ALA A 3 -4.50 34.16 0.15
N HIS A 4 -5.47 33.70 0.94
CA HIS A 4 -5.14 32.84 2.06
C HIS A 4 -4.35 31.66 1.48
N ALA A 5 -3.10 31.49 1.91
CA ALA A 5 -2.24 30.42 1.43
C ALA A 5 -2.75 29.09 1.99
N GLU A 6 -3.78 28.53 1.35
CA GLU A 6 -4.19 27.15 1.59
C GLU A 6 -3.11 26.23 1.02
N ASP A 7 -2.52 25.41 1.90
CA ASP A 7 -1.60 24.36 1.48
C ASP A 7 -2.29 23.41 0.50
N ALA A 8 -1.53 22.87 -0.47
CA ALA A 8 -2.06 21.87 -1.38
C ALA A 8 -2.60 20.67 -0.60
N LEU A 9 -3.77 20.13 -0.98
CA LEU A 9 -4.46 19.08 -0.22
C LEU A 9 -3.56 17.88 0.13
N VAL A 10 -2.73 17.41 -0.80
CA VAL A 10 -1.81 16.28 -0.55
C VAL A 10 -0.78 16.60 0.54
N VAL A 11 -0.34 17.86 0.64
CA VAL A 11 0.58 18.32 1.69
C VAL A 11 -0.14 18.28 3.04
N SER A 12 -1.35 18.84 3.13
CA SER A 12 -2.16 18.83 4.35
C SER A 12 -2.53 17.41 4.80
N ALA A 13 -2.90 16.55 3.87
CA ALA A 13 -3.24 15.14 4.13
C ALA A 13 -2.01 14.36 4.62
N ARG A 14 -0.83 14.57 4.03
CA ARG A 14 0.43 13.94 4.47
C ARG A 14 0.82 14.38 5.87
N ARG A 15 0.71 15.67 6.20
CA ARG A 15 0.94 16.18 7.56
C ARG A 15 -0.06 15.59 8.55
N SER A 16 -1.33 15.53 8.19
CA SER A 16 -2.39 14.95 9.04
C SER A 16 -2.16 13.46 9.27
N PHE A 17 -1.70 12.73 8.25
CA PHE A 17 -1.32 11.33 8.34
C PHE A 17 -0.18 11.10 9.35
N HIS A 18 0.86 11.95 9.33
CA HIS A 18 1.94 11.89 10.33
C HIS A 18 1.46 12.26 11.72
N ALA A 19 0.74 13.38 11.87
CA ALA A 19 0.20 13.84 13.14
C ALA A 19 -0.69 12.77 13.80
N ALA A 20 -1.59 12.15 13.04
CA ALA A 20 -2.47 11.11 13.55
C ALA A 20 -1.70 9.86 14.02
N MET A 21 -0.62 9.47 13.34
CA MET A 21 0.26 8.39 13.80
C MET A 21 1.02 8.75 15.08
N ILE A 22 1.42 10.02 15.24
CA ILE A 22 2.09 10.52 16.45
C ILE A 22 1.12 10.52 17.63
N GLU A 23 -0.06 11.12 17.45
CA GLU A 23 -1.12 11.21 18.48
C GLU A 23 -1.60 9.84 18.94
N ALA A 24 -1.70 8.87 18.02
CA ALA A 24 -2.06 7.49 18.34
C ALA A 24 -0.92 6.69 19.01
N GLY A 25 0.24 7.30 19.25
CA GLY A 25 1.38 6.66 19.88
C GLY A 25 2.16 5.69 18.98
N LEU A 26 1.84 5.66 17.68
CA LEU A 26 2.44 4.73 16.72
C LEU A 26 3.85 5.17 16.32
N LEU A 27 4.01 6.44 15.98
CA LEU A 27 5.28 7.07 15.68
C LEU A 27 5.74 7.83 16.93
N THR A 28 6.53 7.20 17.80
CA THR A 28 6.94 7.75 19.10
C THR A 28 8.39 7.40 19.43
N THR A 29 8.95 8.10 20.40
CA THR A 29 10.24 7.78 21.00
C THR A 29 10.04 7.28 22.43
N ASN A 30 10.71 6.18 22.81
CA ASN A 30 10.64 5.66 24.18
C ASN A 30 11.54 6.46 25.15
N GLU A 31 11.48 6.15 26.44
CA GLU A 31 12.27 6.81 27.50
C GLU A 31 13.79 6.76 27.26
N GLN A 32 14.28 5.76 26.51
CA GLN A 32 15.68 5.61 26.16
C GLN A 32 16.06 6.32 24.85
N GLY A 33 15.18 7.14 24.28
CA GLY A 33 15.44 7.87 23.03
C GLY A 33 15.34 7.01 21.77
N VAL A 34 14.79 5.79 21.85
CA VAL A 34 14.67 4.88 20.71
C VAL A 34 13.31 5.05 20.03
N ALA A 35 13.36 5.42 18.74
CA ALA A 35 12.18 5.55 17.89
C ALA A 35 11.43 4.21 17.70
N SER A 36 10.11 4.24 17.60
CA SER A 36 9.24 3.06 17.51
C SER A 36 9.47 2.22 16.24
N ILE A 37 9.97 2.84 15.18
CA ILE A 37 10.35 2.22 13.89
C ILE A 37 11.79 1.70 13.87
N ALA A 38 12.60 2.00 14.90
CA ALA A 38 13.98 1.55 14.95
C ALA A 38 14.10 0.06 15.31
N ASP A 39 15.14 -0.56 14.78
CA ASP A 39 15.73 -1.76 15.36
C ASP A 39 16.65 -1.36 16.51
N SER A 40 16.24 -1.69 17.74
CA SER A 40 16.97 -1.36 18.95
C SER A 40 18.36 -2.00 19.02
N ALA A 41 18.58 -3.12 18.31
CA ALA A 41 19.88 -3.80 18.25
C ALA A 41 20.84 -3.18 17.21
N SER A 42 20.35 -2.30 16.32
CA SER A 42 21.16 -1.68 15.27
C SER A 42 21.46 -0.21 15.58
N PRO A 43 22.72 0.17 15.87
CA PRO A 43 23.10 1.56 16.08
C PRO A 43 22.72 2.47 14.91
N ALA A 44 22.94 2.00 13.67
CA ALA A 44 22.59 2.73 12.45
C ALA A 44 21.06 2.96 12.35
N SER A 45 20.26 1.92 12.61
CA SER A 45 18.79 2.04 12.58
C SER A 45 18.29 3.05 13.61
N ARG A 46 18.83 3.03 14.84
CA ARG A 46 18.48 4.02 15.87
C ARG A 46 18.81 5.45 15.45
N ALA A 47 20.01 5.66 14.91
CA ALA A 47 20.46 6.99 14.51
C ALA A 47 19.61 7.58 13.36
N ILE A 48 19.35 6.78 12.33
CA ILE A 48 18.52 7.21 11.18
C ILE A 48 17.07 7.43 11.61
N ALA A 49 16.48 6.48 12.35
CA ALA A 49 15.10 6.58 12.79
C ALA A 49 14.86 7.78 13.72
N SER A 50 15.79 8.06 14.63
CA SER A 50 15.68 9.22 15.54
C SER A 50 15.68 10.53 14.76
N LEU A 51 16.60 10.69 13.81
CA LEU A 51 16.67 11.89 12.97
C LEU A 51 15.47 12.02 12.04
N LEU A 52 14.98 10.89 11.49
CA LEU A 52 13.76 10.85 10.69
C LEU A 52 12.55 11.38 11.47
N LEU A 53 12.33 10.89 12.71
CA LEU A 53 11.24 11.37 13.56
C LEU A 53 11.38 12.87 13.87
N ALA A 54 12.60 13.34 14.16
CA ALA A 54 12.85 14.76 14.41
C ALA A 54 12.49 15.61 13.18
N LYS A 55 12.83 15.17 11.96
CA LYS A 55 12.53 15.88 10.71
C LYS A 55 11.03 15.88 10.34
N ILE A 56 10.30 14.84 10.75
CA ILE A 56 8.82 14.81 10.66
C ILE A 56 8.19 15.85 11.61
N GLY A 57 8.94 16.36 12.60
CA GLY A 57 8.45 17.26 13.64
C GLY A 57 7.85 16.52 14.83
N ASN A 58 8.28 15.27 15.07
CA ASN A 58 7.78 14.47 16.18
C ASN A 58 8.55 14.76 17.47
N GLU A 59 7.91 15.46 18.40
CA GLU A 59 8.40 15.67 19.77
C GLU A 59 7.74 14.72 20.80
N ALA A 60 6.84 13.84 20.35
CA ALA A 60 6.06 12.99 21.25
C ALA A 60 6.90 11.83 21.83
N SER A 61 6.91 11.77 23.16
CA SER A 61 7.45 10.64 23.92
C SER A 61 6.32 9.68 24.30
N GLY A 62 6.53 8.38 24.14
CA GLY A 62 5.50 7.38 24.42
C GLY A 62 6.05 5.96 24.48
N VAL A 63 5.28 5.05 25.11
CA VAL A 63 5.63 3.63 25.16
C VAL A 63 5.40 3.02 23.79
N ARG A 64 6.41 2.31 23.27
CA ARG A 64 6.32 1.59 21.99
C ARG A 64 5.13 0.63 22.00
N LEU A 65 4.19 0.82 21.07
CA LEU A 65 3.08 -0.12 20.88
C LEU A 65 3.60 -1.52 20.51
N ALA A 66 2.88 -2.55 20.97
CA ALA A 66 3.16 -3.93 20.57
C ALA A 66 3.06 -4.07 19.05
N GLY A 67 3.95 -4.88 18.44
CA GLY A 67 4.08 -4.95 16.98
C GLY A 67 2.81 -5.32 16.21
N GLN A 68 1.88 -6.07 16.82
CA GLN A 68 0.58 -6.39 16.22
C GLN A 68 -0.38 -5.19 16.21
N SER A 69 -0.48 -4.48 17.34
CA SER A 69 -1.26 -3.23 17.44
C SER A 69 -0.70 -2.15 16.52
N ALA A 70 0.63 -2.08 16.39
CA ALA A 70 1.29 -1.15 15.50
C ALA A 70 1.01 -1.45 14.02
N GLY A 71 1.04 -2.73 13.62
CA GLY A 71 0.70 -3.14 12.25
C GLY A 71 -0.72 -2.73 11.87
N ARG A 72 -1.72 -3.12 12.68
CA ARG A 72 -3.12 -2.80 12.38
C ARG A 72 -3.41 -1.30 12.39
N GLY A 73 -2.83 -0.55 13.34
CA GLY A 73 -2.95 0.90 13.37
C GLY A 73 -2.37 1.54 12.10
N PHE A 74 -1.22 1.04 11.63
CA PHE A 74 -0.58 1.53 10.41
C PHE A 74 -1.45 1.32 9.16
N GLU A 75 -2.06 0.15 9.01
CA GLU A 75 -2.97 -0.17 7.92
C GLU A 75 -4.14 0.83 7.84
N ASP A 76 -4.73 1.16 9.00
CA ASP A 76 -5.83 2.11 9.08
C ASP A 76 -5.42 3.52 8.68
N PHE A 77 -4.23 4.00 9.08
CA PHE A 77 -3.75 5.31 8.67
C PHE A 77 -3.48 5.39 7.16
N VAL A 78 -2.87 4.35 6.57
CA VAL A 78 -2.64 4.30 5.11
C VAL A 78 -3.97 4.31 4.37
N ARG A 79 -4.95 3.54 4.85
CA ARG A 79 -6.31 3.52 4.29
C ARG A 79 -6.98 4.89 4.36
N ILE A 80 -6.91 5.59 5.49
CA ILE A 80 -7.50 6.92 5.68
C ILE A 80 -6.85 7.92 4.73
N PHE A 81 -5.52 7.94 4.65
CA PHE A 81 -4.78 8.82 3.75
C PHE A 81 -5.19 8.62 2.27
N LEU A 82 -5.27 7.36 1.82
CA LEU A 82 -5.69 7.06 0.45
C LEU A 82 -7.15 7.43 0.20
N ALA A 83 -8.05 7.17 1.16
CA ALA A 83 -9.47 7.53 1.06
C ALA A 83 -9.68 9.05 1.03
N GLU A 84 -8.79 9.83 1.62
CA GLU A 84 -8.84 11.29 1.59
C GLU A 84 -8.51 11.84 0.21
N ILE A 85 -7.47 11.31 -0.46
CA ILE A 85 -6.94 11.92 -1.70
C ILE A 85 -7.49 11.24 -2.95
N PHE A 86 -7.43 9.91 -3.04
CA PHE A 86 -7.65 9.20 -4.31
C PHE A 86 -9.03 9.44 -4.94
N PRO A 87 -10.16 9.44 -4.18
CA PRO A 87 -11.48 9.72 -4.76
C PRO A 87 -11.60 11.12 -5.41
N LYS A 88 -10.77 12.08 -4.99
CA LYS A 88 -10.75 13.44 -5.54
C LYS A 88 -10.01 13.52 -6.89
N LEU A 89 -9.34 12.44 -7.31
CA LEU A 89 -8.70 12.30 -8.62
C LEU A 89 -9.63 11.70 -9.68
N SER A 90 -10.94 11.67 -9.44
CA SER A 90 -11.94 11.06 -10.33
C SER A 90 -11.98 11.64 -11.75
N LEU A 91 -11.56 12.90 -11.95
CA LEU A 91 -11.46 13.51 -13.27
C LEU A 91 -10.34 12.91 -14.13
N VAL A 92 -9.21 12.52 -13.52
CA VAL A 92 -8.10 11.88 -14.22
C VAL A 92 -8.23 10.37 -14.25
N ARG A 93 -8.94 9.80 -13.27
CA ARG A 93 -9.27 8.37 -13.20
C ARG A 93 -10.77 8.16 -12.99
N CYS A 94 -11.50 8.12 -14.11
CA CYS A 94 -12.96 8.02 -14.09
C CYS A 94 -13.47 6.72 -13.44
N GLY A 95 -14.44 6.89 -12.54
CA GLY A 95 -15.16 5.81 -11.88
C GLY A 95 -15.33 6.06 -10.39
N GLU A 96 -16.24 5.31 -9.78
CA GLU A 96 -16.39 5.27 -8.33
C GLU A 96 -15.42 4.24 -7.76
N PHE A 97 -14.39 4.72 -7.07
CA PHE A 97 -13.41 3.89 -6.40
C PHE A 97 -13.61 3.93 -4.89
N THR A 98 -13.48 2.76 -4.28
CA THR A 98 -13.59 2.58 -2.84
C THR A 98 -12.24 2.13 -2.29
N VAL A 99 -11.79 2.80 -1.24
CA VAL A 99 -10.62 2.39 -0.43
C VAL A 99 -11.15 1.71 0.82
N SER A 100 -10.71 0.48 1.10
CA SER A 100 -11.17 -0.31 2.24
C SER A 100 -10.03 -1.03 2.93
N ALA A 101 -10.26 -1.44 4.17
CA ALA A 101 -9.47 -2.50 4.78
C ALA A 101 -9.58 -3.74 3.90
N GLY A 102 -8.49 -4.51 3.83
CA GLY A 102 -8.42 -5.65 2.96
C GLY A 102 -9.24 -6.84 3.43
N GLY A 103 -9.08 -7.94 2.71
CA GLY A 103 -9.91 -9.13 2.87
C GLY A 103 -9.59 -10.15 1.79
N PRO A 104 -10.34 -11.27 1.73
CA PRO A 104 -10.10 -12.31 0.73
C PRO A 104 -10.21 -11.72 -0.68
N ILE A 105 -9.16 -11.88 -1.47
CA ILE A 105 -9.14 -11.38 -2.86
C ILE A 105 -10.20 -12.05 -3.73
N SER A 106 -10.68 -13.25 -3.33
CA SER A 106 -11.73 -13.99 -4.04
C SER A 106 -13.10 -13.29 -4.04
N ARG A 107 -13.24 -12.15 -3.36
CA ARG A 107 -14.39 -11.25 -3.45
C ARG A 107 -14.38 -10.39 -4.72
N TYR A 108 -13.23 -10.26 -5.37
CA TYR A 108 -13.06 -9.44 -6.56
C TYR A 108 -13.14 -10.29 -7.83
N ASP A 109 -13.67 -9.71 -8.90
CA ASP A 109 -13.91 -10.36 -10.18
C ASP A 109 -12.70 -11.17 -10.67
N GLN A 110 -11.52 -10.54 -10.69
CA GLN A 110 -10.28 -11.16 -11.22
C GLN A 110 -9.88 -12.45 -10.50
N TYR A 111 -10.34 -12.64 -9.26
CA TYR A 111 -9.93 -13.73 -8.37
C TYR A 111 -11.11 -14.55 -7.85
N SER A 112 -12.33 -14.29 -8.34
CA SER A 112 -13.59 -14.92 -7.90
C SER A 112 -13.53 -16.45 -7.91
N HIS A 113 -12.87 -17.02 -8.92
CA HIS A 113 -12.64 -18.45 -9.09
C HIS A 113 -11.86 -19.10 -7.95
N LEU A 114 -11.07 -18.36 -7.18
CA LEU A 114 -10.35 -18.90 -6.01
C LEU A 114 -11.30 -19.40 -4.91
N THR A 115 -12.56 -18.94 -4.88
CA THR A 115 -13.58 -19.50 -3.99
C THR A 115 -13.84 -20.98 -4.31
N ALA A 116 -13.88 -21.35 -5.60
CA ALA A 116 -14.06 -22.73 -6.02
C ALA A 116 -12.82 -23.58 -5.71
N VAL A 117 -11.62 -23.02 -5.94
CA VAL A 117 -10.34 -23.67 -5.58
C VAL A 117 -10.28 -23.95 -4.08
N ALA A 118 -10.59 -22.96 -3.25
CA ALA A 118 -10.60 -23.10 -1.79
C ALA A 118 -11.55 -24.22 -1.32
N ARG A 119 -12.73 -24.33 -1.96
CA ARG A 119 -13.70 -25.38 -1.66
C ARG A 119 -13.17 -26.76 -2.05
N ALA A 120 -12.59 -26.90 -3.24
CA ALA A 120 -12.02 -28.17 -3.72
C ALA A 120 -10.87 -28.64 -2.81
N VAL A 121 -9.94 -27.74 -2.50
CA VAL A 121 -8.78 -28.02 -1.63
C VAL A 121 -9.20 -28.38 -0.19
N SER A 122 -10.29 -27.78 0.31
CA SER A 122 -10.77 -28.09 1.67
C SER A 122 -11.36 -29.50 1.79
N GLY A 123 -11.87 -30.06 0.68
CA GLY A 123 -12.47 -31.39 0.64
C GLY A 123 -11.47 -32.53 0.40
N ASP A 124 -10.22 -32.23 0.05
CA ASP A 124 -9.22 -33.21 -0.36
C ASP A 124 -7.86 -32.97 0.32
N PRO A 125 -7.44 -33.86 1.25
CA PRO A 125 -6.16 -33.75 1.92
C PRO A 125 -4.93 -33.77 0.99
N GLU A 126 -4.99 -34.48 -0.14
CA GLU A 126 -3.89 -34.58 -1.10
C GLU A 126 -3.73 -33.25 -1.86
N LEU A 127 -4.84 -32.66 -2.32
CA LEU A 127 -4.83 -31.33 -2.93
C LEU A 127 -4.36 -30.25 -1.95
N LYS A 128 -4.67 -30.39 -0.66
CA LYS A 128 -4.21 -29.47 0.38
C LYS A 128 -2.70 -29.51 0.58
N VAL A 129 -2.08 -30.68 0.42
CA VAL A 129 -0.61 -30.82 0.46
C VAL A 129 0.02 -30.25 -0.82
N ALA A 130 -0.57 -30.52 -1.98
CA ALA A 130 -0.01 -30.10 -3.27
C ALA A 130 -0.16 -28.60 -3.58
N ILE A 131 -1.32 -28.01 -3.27
CA ILE A 131 -1.66 -26.61 -3.58
C ILE A 131 -1.32 -25.68 -2.40
N GLY A 132 -1.26 -26.21 -1.18
CA GLY A 132 -0.93 -25.44 0.02
C GLY A 132 -2.00 -24.41 0.39
N ARG A 133 -1.57 -23.26 0.92
CA ARG A 133 -2.44 -22.13 1.32
C ARG A 133 -2.15 -20.83 0.57
N ASP A 134 -1.29 -20.89 -0.45
CA ASP A 134 -0.75 -19.72 -1.13
C ASP A 134 -1.81 -18.93 -1.91
N TYR A 135 -2.96 -19.55 -2.20
CA TYR A 135 -4.12 -18.89 -2.82
C TYR A 135 -4.94 -18.02 -1.84
N ILE A 136 -4.71 -18.12 -0.52
CA ILE A 136 -5.44 -17.34 0.49
C ILE A 136 -4.70 -16.02 0.73
N ILE A 137 -4.79 -15.11 -0.23
CA ILE A 137 -4.24 -13.76 -0.10
C ILE A 137 -5.26 -12.84 0.57
N ARG A 138 -4.79 -12.08 1.55
CA ARG A 138 -5.54 -11.01 2.19
C ARG A 138 -4.65 -9.78 2.25
N PRO A 139 -4.76 -8.88 1.25
CA PRO A 139 -4.08 -7.59 1.30
C PRO A 139 -4.45 -6.83 2.57
N ASP A 140 -3.61 -5.89 2.96
CA ASP A 140 -3.84 -5.07 4.15
C ASP A 140 -4.82 -3.94 3.83
N VAL A 141 -4.60 -3.24 2.71
CA VAL A 141 -5.50 -2.22 2.16
C VAL A 141 -5.79 -2.54 0.69
N VAL A 142 -7.01 -2.27 0.26
CA VAL A 142 -7.48 -2.53 -1.11
C VAL A 142 -8.17 -1.30 -1.68
N VAL A 143 -7.94 -1.06 -2.96
CA VAL A 143 -8.70 -0.09 -3.75
C VAL A 143 -9.44 -0.87 -4.82
N PHE A 144 -10.72 -0.64 -4.98
CA PHE A 144 -11.53 -1.35 -5.96
C PHE A 144 -12.61 -0.46 -6.54
N ARG A 145 -13.21 -0.89 -7.64
CA ARG A 145 -14.37 -0.22 -8.26
C ARG A 145 -15.52 -1.19 -8.46
N SER A 146 -16.74 -0.66 -8.40
CA SER A 146 -17.94 -1.44 -8.71
C SER A 146 -18.22 -1.49 -10.23
N PRO A 147 -18.85 -2.56 -10.73
CA PRO A 147 -19.44 -2.58 -12.05
C PRO A 147 -20.51 -1.49 -12.23
N VAL A 148 -20.53 -0.91 -13.42
CA VAL A 148 -21.32 0.26 -13.80
C VAL A 148 -22.57 -0.19 -14.57
N SER A 149 -23.72 0.45 -14.32
CA SER A 149 -24.95 0.17 -15.07
C SER A 149 -24.87 0.71 -16.49
N ASP A 150 -25.63 0.11 -17.40
CA ASP A 150 -25.69 0.57 -18.79
C ASP A 150 -26.29 1.98 -18.88
N ASP A 151 -27.16 2.40 -17.96
CA ASP A 151 -27.68 3.78 -17.89
C ASP A 151 -26.56 4.82 -17.71
N ILE A 152 -25.55 4.51 -16.89
CA ILE A 152 -24.39 5.40 -16.68
C ILE A 152 -23.47 5.36 -17.90
N ILE A 153 -23.25 4.17 -18.49
CA ILE A 153 -22.42 4.03 -19.69
C ILE A 153 -23.04 4.80 -20.86
N ASN A 154 -24.36 4.74 -20.99
CA ASN A 154 -25.12 5.35 -22.07
C ASN A 154 -25.61 6.78 -21.75
N GLU A 155 -25.13 7.40 -20.66
CA GLU A 155 -25.65 8.69 -20.16
C GLU A 155 -25.54 9.80 -21.21
N ARG A 156 -24.43 9.83 -21.98
CA ARG A 156 -24.15 10.89 -22.97
C ARG A 156 -24.38 10.44 -24.42
N GLU A 157 -24.16 9.17 -24.70
CA GLU A 157 -24.25 8.58 -26.04
C GLU A 157 -24.68 7.12 -25.89
N PHE A 158 -25.39 6.58 -26.87
CA PHE A 158 -25.76 5.16 -26.85
C PHE A 158 -24.55 4.30 -27.24
N ILE A 159 -23.82 3.80 -26.24
CA ILE A 159 -22.56 3.05 -26.41
C ILE A 159 -22.78 1.54 -26.39
N VAL A 160 -23.66 1.03 -25.51
CA VAL A 160 -23.90 -0.41 -25.32
C VAL A 160 -25.38 -0.77 -25.35
N ASP A 161 -25.68 -1.90 -25.96
CA ASP A 161 -26.99 -2.58 -25.90
C ASP A 161 -26.90 -3.88 -25.07
N ALA A 162 -27.99 -4.66 -25.06
CA ALA A 162 -28.06 -5.93 -24.32
C ALA A 162 -27.33 -7.10 -25.01
N GLU A 163 -26.92 -6.96 -26.27
CA GLU A 163 -26.39 -8.04 -27.10
C GLU A 163 -24.87 -8.06 -27.13
N PHE A 164 -24.23 -6.89 -27.26
CA PHE A 164 -22.77 -6.77 -27.40
C PHE A 164 -22.07 -6.51 -26.07
N ALA A 165 -20.73 -6.61 -26.05
CA ALA A 165 -19.90 -6.37 -24.85
C ALA A 165 -20.34 -7.18 -23.60
N ARG A 166 -20.75 -8.44 -23.78
CA ARG A 166 -21.21 -9.32 -22.68
C ARG A 166 -20.09 -10.00 -21.87
N GLY A 167 -18.85 -9.87 -22.33
CA GLY A 167 -17.68 -10.45 -21.67
C GLY A 167 -16.92 -9.49 -20.75
N THR A 168 -17.24 -8.19 -20.74
CA THR A 168 -16.52 -7.22 -19.91
C THR A 168 -17.03 -7.23 -18.47
N PRO A 169 -16.15 -7.26 -17.44
CA PRO A 169 -16.55 -7.20 -16.04
C PRO A 169 -16.97 -5.79 -15.60
N LEU A 170 -16.73 -4.77 -16.43
CA LEU A 170 -17.09 -3.39 -16.14
C LEU A 170 -18.61 -3.18 -16.09
N ARG A 171 -19.37 -3.93 -16.90
CA ARG A 171 -20.83 -3.81 -16.97
C ARG A 171 -21.47 -4.61 -15.85
N ARG A 172 -22.34 -3.95 -15.09
CA ARG A 172 -23.13 -4.57 -14.02
C ARG A 172 -24.02 -5.71 -14.52
N LEU A 173 -24.46 -5.64 -15.78
CA LEU A 173 -25.21 -6.71 -16.43
C LEU A 173 -24.42 -8.04 -16.47
N ASN A 174 -23.10 -7.96 -16.65
CA ASN A 174 -22.25 -9.13 -16.84
C ASN A 174 -21.63 -9.62 -15.52
N ASN A 175 -21.40 -8.70 -14.58
CA ASN A 175 -20.66 -8.97 -13.36
C ASN A 175 -21.24 -8.20 -12.18
N SER A 176 -21.37 -8.88 -11.04
CA SER A 176 -21.83 -8.31 -9.76
C SER A 176 -20.70 -8.12 -8.75
N SER A 177 -19.51 -8.65 -9.02
CA SER A 177 -18.35 -8.56 -8.12
C SER A 177 -17.57 -7.27 -8.36
N PRO A 178 -17.04 -6.61 -7.32
CA PRO A 178 -16.13 -5.49 -7.49
C PRO A 178 -14.85 -5.91 -8.24
N ILE A 179 -14.22 -4.96 -8.91
CA ILE A 179 -12.97 -5.15 -9.64
C ILE A 179 -11.84 -4.56 -8.80
N LEU A 180 -10.87 -5.39 -8.40
CA LEU A 180 -9.71 -4.97 -7.62
C LEU A 180 -8.85 -4.05 -8.47
N HIS A 181 -8.64 -2.82 -8.01
CA HIS A 181 -7.82 -1.82 -8.68
C HIS A 181 -6.40 -1.78 -8.11
N ALA A 182 -6.25 -1.94 -6.79
CA ALA A 182 -4.96 -2.03 -6.13
C ALA A 182 -4.99 -2.90 -4.87
N SER A 183 -3.84 -3.50 -4.59
CA SER A 183 -3.48 -4.20 -3.36
C SER A 183 -2.31 -3.47 -2.72
N VAL A 184 -2.50 -2.96 -1.50
CA VAL A 184 -1.49 -2.20 -0.77
C VAL A 184 -1.12 -2.97 0.49
N SER A 185 0.10 -3.53 0.51
CA SER A 185 0.64 -4.22 1.69
C SER A 185 1.35 -3.22 2.60
N CYS A 186 0.96 -3.15 3.87
CA CYS A 186 1.48 -2.20 4.83
C CYS A 186 2.50 -2.90 5.75
N LYS A 187 3.75 -2.45 5.74
CA LYS A 187 4.83 -3.04 6.54
C LYS A 187 5.43 -1.97 7.44
N TRP A 188 4.97 -1.89 8.69
CA TRP A 188 5.44 -0.87 9.65
C TRP A 188 6.98 -0.84 9.78
N THR A 189 7.58 -2.01 9.98
CA THR A 189 9.03 -2.23 9.91
C THR A 189 9.30 -3.52 9.16
N ILE A 190 10.40 -3.60 8.43
CA ILE A 190 10.73 -4.75 7.60
C ILE A 190 11.69 -5.68 8.36
N ARG A 191 11.36 -6.97 8.36
CA ARG A 191 12.26 -8.05 8.74
C ARG A 191 12.39 -9.00 7.55
N SER A 192 13.46 -9.78 7.50
CA SER A 192 13.77 -10.65 6.35
C SER A 192 12.62 -11.62 6.02
N ASP A 193 11.95 -12.17 7.03
CA ASP A 193 10.75 -13.01 6.90
C ASP A 193 9.54 -12.23 6.33
N ARG A 194 9.33 -11.00 6.81
CA ARG A 194 8.18 -10.17 6.40
C ARG A 194 8.30 -9.63 4.97
N ALA A 195 9.53 -9.44 4.49
CA ALA A 195 9.77 -9.04 3.11
C ALA A 195 9.36 -10.15 2.12
N GLN A 196 9.63 -11.41 2.47
CA GLN A 196 9.24 -12.55 1.65
C GLN A 196 7.72 -12.69 1.55
N ASN A 197 7.00 -12.45 2.65
CA ASN A 197 5.52 -12.50 2.64
C ASN A 197 4.91 -11.53 1.61
N ALA A 198 5.39 -10.28 1.56
CA ALA A 198 4.89 -9.31 0.59
C ALA A 198 5.16 -9.75 -0.87
N ARG A 199 6.33 -10.35 -1.14
CA ARG A 199 6.67 -10.91 -2.46
C ARG A 199 5.79 -12.11 -2.82
N SER A 200 5.56 -13.02 -1.88
CA SER A 200 4.68 -14.18 -2.08
C SER A 200 3.22 -13.77 -2.33
N GLU A 201 2.71 -12.78 -1.58
CA GLU A 201 1.39 -12.18 -1.82
C GLU A 201 1.31 -11.59 -3.24
N ALA A 202 2.31 -10.79 -3.63
CA ALA A 202 2.40 -10.19 -4.96
C ALA A 202 2.41 -11.25 -6.07
N LEU A 203 3.27 -12.27 -5.95
CA LEU A 203 3.35 -13.37 -6.92
C LEU A 203 2.03 -14.12 -7.07
N ASN A 204 1.29 -14.32 -5.97
CA ASN A 204 0.00 -14.99 -6.03
C ASN A 204 -1.07 -14.10 -6.69
N LEU A 205 -1.05 -12.77 -6.49
CA LEU A 205 -1.91 -11.83 -7.24
C LEU A 205 -1.60 -11.89 -8.73
N ILE A 206 -0.31 -11.98 -9.11
CA ILE A 206 0.11 -12.08 -10.50
C ILE A 206 -0.34 -13.40 -11.11
N ARG A 207 -0.04 -14.53 -10.47
CA ARG A 207 -0.29 -15.87 -11.03
C ARG A 207 -1.76 -16.23 -11.13
N ASN A 208 -2.58 -15.78 -10.18
CA ASN A 208 -3.98 -16.22 -10.09
C ASN A 208 -4.97 -15.23 -10.72
N ARG A 209 -4.54 -14.15 -11.38
CA ARG A 209 -5.49 -13.19 -11.95
C ARG A 209 -6.19 -13.74 -13.20
N LYS A 210 -7.47 -13.43 -13.36
CA LYS A 210 -8.20 -13.48 -14.63
C LYS A 210 -8.64 -12.08 -15.01
N GLY A 211 -7.79 -11.36 -15.75
CA GLY A 211 -8.02 -9.96 -16.13
C GLY A 211 -6.81 -9.07 -15.90
N LYS A 212 -7.05 -7.76 -15.81
CA LYS A 212 -5.99 -6.77 -15.54
C LYS A 212 -5.42 -6.97 -14.14
N LEU A 213 -4.09 -6.92 -14.04
CA LEU A 213 -3.37 -6.95 -12.76
C LEU A 213 -3.72 -5.68 -11.96
N PRO A 214 -4.15 -5.79 -10.70
CA PRO A 214 -4.26 -4.63 -9.82
C PRO A 214 -2.87 -4.05 -9.52
N HIS A 215 -2.79 -2.76 -9.18
CA HIS A 215 -1.53 -2.16 -8.72
C HIS A 215 -1.08 -2.84 -7.41
N ILE A 216 0.16 -3.32 -7.36
CA ILE A 216 0.74 -4.01 -6.20
C ILE A 216 1.73 -3.06 -5.52
N ALA A 217 1.29 -2.40 -4.46
CA ALA A 217 2.10 -1.45 -3.71
C ALA A 217 2.51 -1.99 -2.35
N VAL A 218 3.67 -1.55 -1.86
CA VAL A 218 4.05 -1.70 -0.45
C VAL A 218 4.21 -0.33 0.16
N VAL A 219 3.61 -0.10 1.34
CA VAL A 219 3.83 1.11 2.14
C VAL A 219 4.61 0.74 3.40
N THR A 220 5.65 1.52 3.74
CA THR A 220 6.56 1.20 4.86
C THR A 220 7.04 2.41 5.64
N ALA A 221 7.34 2.21 6.92
CA ALA A 221 8.02 3.17 7.79
C ALA A 221 9.43 2.68 8.22
N GLU A 222 9.96 1.67 7.52
CA GLU A 222 11.29 1.12 7.79
C GLU A 222 12.40 2.17 7.57
N PRO A 223 13.26 2.45 8.57
CA PRO A 223 14.34 3.42 8.43
C PRO A 223 15.58 2.91 7.66
N MET A 224 15.81 1.60 7.57
CA MET A 224 17.05 1.06 6.97
C MET A 224 16.93 0.83 5.46
N MET A 225 17.82 1.45 4.68
CA MET A 225 17.83 1.32 3.21
C MET A 225 18.01 -0.11 2.73
N SER A 226 18.87 -0.90 3.38
CA SER A 226 19.08 -2.31 3.03
C SER A 226 17.81 -3.16 3.19
N ARG A 227 16.95 -2.82 4.16
CA ARG A 227 15.68 -3.51 4.38
C ARG A 227 14.61 -3.06 3.40
N ILE A 228 14.52 -1.77 3.08
CA ILE A 228 13.66 -1.28 2.01
C ILE A 228 14.06 -1.92 0.67
N ALA A 229 15.35 -1.99 0.39
CA ALA A 229 15.92 -2.58 -0.82
C ALA A 229 15.52 -4.06 -0.99
N SER A 230 15.36 -4.81 0.11
CA SER A 230 14.87 -6.20 0.06
C SER A 230 13.47 -6.36 -0.55
N LEU A 231 12.69 -5.28 -0.63
CA LEU A 231 11.39 -5.23 -1.29
C LEU A 231 11.43 -4.43 -2.60
N ALA A 232 12.11 -3.29 -2.60
CA ALA A 232 12.12 -2.36 -3.72
C ALA A 232 12.98 -2.85 -4.90
N LEU A 233 14.12 -3.51 -4.61
CA LEU A 233 15.01 -4.04 -5.65
C LEU A 233 14.49 -5.37 -6.20
N GLY A 234 14.65 -5.54 -7.51
CA GLY A 234 14.01 -6.61 -8.28
C GLY A 234 12.94 -6.06 -9.22
N THR A 235 12.53 -6.86 -10.18
CA THR A 235 11.57 -6.46 -11.21
C THR A 235 10.44 -7.47 -11.31
N GLY A 236 9.20 -6.98 -11.41
CA GLY A 236 8.05 -7.78 -11.82
C GLY A 236 7.00 -8.09 -10.75
N ASP A 237 7.37 -8.14 -9.47
CA ASP A 237 6.41 -8.57 -8.42
C ASP A 237 5.68 -7.39 -7.76
N ILE A 238 6.44 -6.39 -7.30
CA ILE A 238 5.92 -5.20 -6.63
C ILE A 238 6.05 -4.02 -7.58
N ASP A 239 4.97 -3.27 -7.82
CA ASP A 239 4.99 -2.15 -8.75
C ASP A 239 5.82 -0.98 -8.19
N CYS A 240 5.66 -0.64 -6.91
CA CYS A 240 6.50 0.35 -6.23
C CYS A 240 6.43 0.21 -4.70
N VAL A 241 7.49 0.64 -4.01
CA VAL A 241 7.50 0.82 -2.56
C VAL A 241 7.34 2.30 -2.23
N TYR A 242 6.49 2.61 -1.27
CA TYR A 242 6.21 3.96 -0.81
C TYR A 242 6.64 4.11 0.65
N HIS A 243 7.52 5.05 0.92
CA HIS A 243 7.92 5.37 2.29
C HIS A 243 7.02 6.46 2.87
N ILE A 244 6.65 6.35 4.15
CA ILE A 244 5.75 7.32 4.79
C ILE A 244 6.32 8.74 4.83
N ALA A 245 7.64 8.86 4.80
CA ALA A 245 8.36 10.12 4.99
C ALA A 245 9.65 10.12 4.17
N LEU A 246 9.54 9.99 2.83
CA LEU A 246 10.71 9.75 1.97
C LEU A 246 11.69 10.94 1.93
N PRO A 247 11.27 12.21 1.79
CA PRO A 247 12.17 13.36 1.86
C PRO A 247 12.98 13.39 3.16
N GLU A 248 12.29 13.22 4.30
CA GLU A 248 12.90 13.24 5.63
C GLU A 248 13.87 12.06 5.82
N LEU A 249 13.54 10.89 5.25
CA LEU A 249 14.40 9.71 5.24
C LEU A 249 15.64 9.92 4.38
N GLY A 250 15.52 10.62 3.24
CA GLY A 250 16.64 10.98 2.38
C GLY A 250 17.64 11.84 3.13
N GLU A 251 17.17 12.88 3.83
CA GLU A 251 18.02 13.72 4.68
C GLU A 251 18.64 12.93 5.84
N ALA A 252 17.86 12.09 6.52
CA ALA A 252 18.35 11.29 7.63
C ALA A 252 19.44 10.29 7.19
N THR A 253 19.25 9.65 6.04
CA THR A 253 20.24 8.76 5.41
C THR A 253 21.48 9.55 4.98
N ALA A 254 21.31 10.75 4.43
CA ALA A 254 22.43 11.61 4.05
C ALA A 254 23.28 11.99 5.26
N GLU A 255 22.68 12.32 6.40
CA GLU A 255 23.42 12.75 7.60
C GLU A 255 24.00 11.58 8.43
N ARG A 256 23.26 10.47 8.55
CA ARG A 256 23.56 9.40 9.53
C ARG A 256 23.77 8.02 8.90
N GLY A 257 23.44 7.86 7.62
CA GLY A 257 23.64 6.62 6.88
C GLY A 257 25.09 6.39 6.47
N SER A 258 25.41 5.14 6.15
CA SER A 258 26.66 4.79 5.48
C SER A 258 26.64 5.22 4.01
N GLU A 259 27.79 5.17 3.35
CA GLU A 259 27.88 5.44 1.91
C GLU A 259 26.99 4.48 1.11
N GLU A 260 27.01 3.18 1.44
CA GLU A 260 26.16 2.18 0.80
C GLU A 260 24.66 2.46 1.01
N ALA A 261 24.28 3.01 2.17
CA ALA A 261 22.89 3.39 2.42
C ALA A 261 22.46 4.56 1.51
N ARG A 262 23.34 5.56 1.31
CA ARG A 262 23.07 6.70 0.42
C ARG A 262 22.96 6.24 -1.04
N GLU A 263 23.89 5.40 -1.49
CA GLU A 263 23.86 4.80 -2.83
C GLU A 263 22.57 4.00 -3.06
N LEU A 264 22.15 3.18 -2.09
CA LEU A 264 20.89 2.44 -2.18
C LEU A 264 19.68 3.37 -2.27
N PHE A 265 19.65 4.45 -1.48
CA PHE A 265 18.56 5.44 -1.54
C PHE A 265 18.47 6.08 -2.93
N GLU A 266 19.59 6.56 -3.47
CA GLU A 266 19.66 7.16 -4.81
C GLU A 266 19.27 6.16 -5.89
N MET A 267 19.81 4.94 -5.83
CA MET A 267 19.50 3.87 -6.78
C MET A 267 18.00 3.54 -6.81
N MET A 268 17.36 3.39 -5.64
CA MET A 268 15.94 3.04 -5.57
C MET A 268 15.03 4.19 -6.01
N THR A 269 15.36 5.44 -5.68
CA THR A 269 14.55 6.61 -6.05
C THR A 269 14.70 6.95 -7.53
N ALA A 270 15.93 7.03 -8.05
CA ALA A 270 16.21 7.22 -9.47
C ALA A 270 15.67 6.05 -10.32
N GLY A 271 15.77 4.83 -9.80
CA GLY A 271 15.21 3.62 -10.41
C GLY A 271 13.68 3.51 -10.33
N ARG A 272 12.98 4.51 -9.77
CA ARG A 272 11.50 4.54 -9.62
C ARG A 272 10.96 3.34 -8.84
N ARG A 273 11.75 2.82 -7.89
CA ARG A 273 11.42 1.68 -7.03
C ARG A 273 10.95 2.11 -5.64
N LEU A 274 11.33 3.32 -5.22
CA LEU A 274 10.98 3.92 -3.94
C LEU A 274 10.45 5.34 -4.16
N ARG A 275 9.27 5.64 -3.60
CA ARG A 275 8.54 6.91 -3.71
C ARG A 275 8.01 7.38 -2.35
N ASP A 276 7.53 8.62 -2.24
CA ASP A 276 6.87 9.09 -1.02
C ASP A 276 5.42 8.59 -1.01
N ILE A 277 4.84 8.42 0.17
CA ILE A 277 3.42 8.10 0.31
C ILE A 277 2.51 9.10 -0.42
N SER A 278 2.94 10.36 -0.57
CA SER A 278 2.22 11.37 -1.37
C SER A 278 2.06 11.01 -2.84
N ASP A 279 2.92 10.16 -3.39
CA ASP A 279 2.88 9.78 -4.80
C ASP A 279 1.85 8.67 -5.06
N LEU A 280 1.54 7.84 -4.06
CA LEU A 280 0.68 6.67 -4.22
C LEU A 280 -0.72 6.99 -4.77
N PRO A 281 -1.47 8.00 -4.27
CA PRO A 281 -2.76 8.36 -4.85
C PRO A 281 -2.70 8.67 -6.35
N PHE A 282 -1.63 9.30 -6.82
CA PHE A 282 -1.46 9.68 -8.22
C PHE A 282 -1.04 8.48 -9.09
N ASP A 283 -0.19 7.59 -8.56
CA ASP A 283 0.15 6.34 -9.24
C ASP A 283 -1.07 5.43 -9.42
N LEU A 284 -1.99 5.44 -8.46
CA LEU A 284 -3.27 4.75 -8.58
C LEU A 284 -4.19 5.36 -9.64
N ALA A 285 -3.93 6.58 -10.11
CA ALA A 285 -4.73 7.25 -11.12
C ALA A 285 -4.29 6.97 -12.58
N ILE A 286 -3.16 6.27 -12.77
CA ILE A 286 -2.64 5.86 -14.09
C ILE A 286 -3.50 4.74 -14.71
#